data_AF-A0A261FNG3-F1
#
_entry.id   AF-A0A261FNG3-F1
#
_cell.length_a   1.000
_cell.length_b   1.000
_cell.length_c   1.000
_cell.angle_alpha   90.00
_cell.angle_beta   90.00
_cell.angle_gamma   90.00
#
_symmetry.space_group_name_H-M   'P 1'
#
loop_
_entity.id
_entity.type
_entity.pdbx_description
1 polymer ?
#
loop_
_entity_poly.entity_id
_entity_poly.type
_entity_poly.pdbx_seq_one_letter_code
_entity_poly.pdbx_strand_id
1 'polypeptide(L)'
;MALLTPKDIREHTFQTVRFKEGYDVDEVDDFLDQVTETVEALGRQAVANGPSTQSLGPDVAGLNAKISDLTAQVQQLQNENAALKNAEPVVDDQEVQITAAKLSEAEESNRALTAQNDQLKGQVDQLNAQIDQLTAQAAQAAGNQEVADQLVAVQQERDKFRASSEDLSRQLAEAQQRAAATQQLNEQVADLSRQLQEAKQRENQLRAQVAKVEPNTETGSLQKIAGAAQMANTEPERATAMLTLAMQLHDQYVDKGKAKAREITDASQAKYNELIEKANDYSNRTRGEADEYNSRVHTEADEYSARIHSESDEYSARVRSDADEYSTRVHTEADEYSANTRSEADNYENEVHQRAEVHENQVRQHAAEYDQNIRSAADTYAQQVRDNLTAQSKVVEGNIQSLKQFETEYRARLTEFLGQLAAQVSDTNNYDNQTSSTNA
;
A
#
# COMPACT_ATOMS: atom_id res chain seq x y z
N MET A 1 11.91 33.51 -15.35
CA MET A 1 10.47 33.44 -15.70
C MET A 1 9.68 33.27 -14.41
N ALA A 2 8.43 33.73 -14.35
CA ALA A 2 7.61 33.56 -13.16
C ALA A 2 7.25 32.07 -13.01
N LEU A 3 7.55 31.49 -11.85
CA LEU A 3 7.17 30.11 -11.52
C LEU A 3 5.65 30.05 -11.35
N LEU A 4 5.00 29.13 -12.04
CA LEU A 4 3.55 28.91 -11.91
C LEU A 4 3.23 28.42 -10.49
N THR A 5 2.27 29.07 -9.83
CA THR A 5 1.77 28.56 -8.55
C THR A 5 0.74 27.46 -8.79
N PRO A 6 0.50 26.56 -7.81
CA PRO A 6 -0.56 25.57 -7.89
C PRO A 6 -1.96 26.18 -8.13
N LYS A 7 -2.16 27.45 -7.76
CA LYS A 7 -3.38 28.20 -8.03
C LYS A 7 -3.48 28.60 -9.50
N ASP A 8 -2.38 29.06 -10.09
CA ASP A 8 -2.31 29.43 -11.52
C ASP A 8 -2.59 28.23 -12.43
N ILE A 9 -2.18 27.02 -12.00
CA ILE A 9 -2.46 25.77 -12.75
C ILE A 9 -3.95 25.41 -12.71
N ARG A 10 -4.61 25.62 -11.56
CA ARG A 10 -6.05 25.29 -11.40
C ARG A 10 -6.97 26.29 -12.08
N GLU A 11 -6.55 27.55 -12.18
CA GLU A 11 -7.35 28.62 -12.77
C GLU A 11 -7.09 28.81 -14.27
N HIS A 12 -6.15 28.05 -14.87
CA HIS A 12 -5.84 28.15 -16.29
C HIS A 12 -6.99 27.63 -17.16
N THR A 13 -7.39 28.42 -18.16
CA THR A 13 -8.47 28.05 -19.10
C THR A 13 -7.94 28.13 -20.52
N PHE A 14 -8.10 27.05 -21.28
CA PHE A 14 -7.63 26.94 -22.66
C PHE A 14 -8.68 27.47 -23.63
N GLN A 15 -8.24 28.08 -24.74
CA GLN A 15 -9.17 28.53 -25.78
C GLN A 15 -9.70 27.34 -26.60
N THR A 16 -10.96 27.42 -27.00
CA THR A 16 -11.62 26.39 -27.82
C THR A 16 -11.55 26.76 -29.30
N VAL A 17 -11.25 25.78 -30.15
CA VAL A 17 -11.07 26.03 -31.59
C VAL A 17 -12.42 26.17 -32.29
N ARG A 18 -12.63 27.29 -33.00
CA ARG A 18 -13.94 27.76 -33.50
C ARG A 18 -14.72 26.81 -34.43
N PHE A 19 -14.15 25.69 -34.88
CA PHE A 19 -14.77 24.75 -35.83
C PHE A 19 -14.49 23.26 -35.57
N LYS A 20 -13.92 22.89 -34.40
CA LYS A 20 -13.75 21.50 -33.97
C LYS A 20 -13.96 21.41 -32.46
N GLU A 21 -14.54 20.32 -31.98
CA GLU A 21 -14.55 20.01 -30.55
C GLU A 21 -13.10 19.76 -30.10
N GLY A 22 -12.53 20.68 -29.31
CA GLY A 22 -11.17 20.58 -28.83
C GLY A 22 -10.57 21.91 -28.39
N TYR A 23 -9.54 21.81 -27.54
CA TYR A 23 -8.67 22.93 -27.17
C TYR A 23 -7.56 23.10 -28.20
N ASP A 24 -6.97 24.29 -28.27
CA ASP A 24 -5.80 24.51 -29.11
C ASP A 24 -4.62 23.69 -28.58
N VAL A 25 -4.12 22.74 -29.38
CA VAL A 25 -3.09 21.77 -28.94
C VAL A 25 -1.76 22.47 -28.67
N ASP A 26 -1.43 23.51 -29.46
CA ASP A 26 -0.19 24.26 -29.29
C ASP A 26 -0.20 25.03 -27.94
N GLU A 27 -1.36 25.56 -27.54
CA GLU A 27 -1.54 26.26 -26.25
C GLU A 27 -1.45 25.30 -25.04
N VAL A 28 -1.95 24.07 -25.21
CA VAL A 28 -1.86 23.03 -24.17
C VAL A 28 -0.42 22.54 -24.00
N ASP A 29 0.29 22.31 -25.09
CA ASP A 29 1.69 21.85 -25.06
C ASP A 29 2.61 22.93 -24.45
N ASP A 30 2.46 24.20 -24.85
CA ASP A 30 3.23 25.31 -24.26
C ASP A 30 3.00 25.43 -22.73
N PHE A 31 1.77 25.20 -22.27
CA PHE A 31 1.44 25.21 -20.85
C PHE A 31 2.05 24.01 -20.09
N LEU A 32 2.04 22.81 -20.68
CA LEU A 32 2.64 21.62 -20.09
C LEU A 32 4.17 21.73 -19.96
N ASP A 33 4.82 22.36 -20.93
CA ASP A 33 6.25 22.67 -20.85
C ASP A 33 6.54 23.64 -19.69
N GLN A 34 5.72 24.68 -19.51
CA GLN A 34 5.86 25.64 -18.42
C GLN A 34 5.61 25.02 -17.03
N VAL A 35 4.67 24.09 -16.92
CA VAL A 35 4.42 23.31 -15.70
C VAL A 35 5.60 22.39 -15.39
N THR A 36 6.14 21.71 -16.40
CA THR A 36 7.31 20.82 -16.25
C THR A 36 8.54 21.60 -15.78
N GLU A 37 8.83 22.74 -16.41
CA GLU A 37 9.94 23.61 -15.99
C GLU A 37 9.76 24.12 -14.56
N THR A 38 8.53 24.47 -14.17
CA THR A 38 8.22 24.92 -12.82
C THR A 38 8.39 23.80 -11.79
N VAL A 39 7.96 22.57 -12.09
CA VAL A 39 8.11 21.40 -11.21
C VAL A 39 9.58 21.03 -11.06
N GLU A 40 10.37 21.07 -12.13
CA GLU A 40 11.82 20.85 -12.04
C GLU A 40 12.53 21.95 -11.25
N ALA A 41 12.12 23.21 -11.40
CA ALA A 41 12.67 24.33 -10.65
C ALA A 41 12.30 24.25 -9.16
N LEU A 42 11.04 23.92 -8.82
CA LEU A 42 10.61 23.69 -7.45
C LEU A 42 11.28 22.46 -6.84
N GLY A 43 11.44 21.38 -7.63
CA GLY A 43 12.17 20.18 -7.23
C GLY A 43 13.62 20.49 -6.89
N ARG A 44 14.31 21.27 -7.73
CA ARG A 44 15.67 21.76 -7.46
C ARG A 44 15.74 22.66 -6.22
N GLN A 45 14.74 23.51 -6.00
CA GLN A 45 14.68 24.41 -4.86
C GLN A 45 14.32 23.70 -3.54
N ALA A 46 13.52 22.63 -3.59
CA ALA A 46 13.22 21.75 -2.46
C ALA A 46 14.43 20.89 -2.06
N VAL A 47 15.22 20.43 -3.04
CA VAL A 47 16.50 19.72 -2.81
C VAL A 47 17.56 20.67 -2.23
N ALA A 48 17.53 21.96 -2.57
CA ALA A 48 18.49 22.95 -2.07
C ALA A 48 18.15 23.55 -0.68
N ASN A 49 16.86 23.62 -0.30
CA ASN A 49 16.43 24.32 0.93
C ASN A 49 15.84 23.41 2.03
N GLY A 50 15.89 22.09 1.88
CA GLY A 50 15.48 21.17 2.95
C GLY A 50 16.46 21.19 4.13
N PRO A 51 16.06 21.62 5.34
CA PRO A 51 16.93 21.56 6.49
C PRO A 51 17.02 20.10 6.96
N SER A 52 18.26 19.60 7.13
CA SER A 52 18.67 18.43 7.95
C SER A 52 19.15 17.13 7.28
N THR A 53 19.42 17.07 5.98
CA THR A 53 20.06 15.86 5.36
C THR A 53 21.46 16.11 4.78
N GLN A 54 22.08 17.25 5.11
CA GLN A 54 23.35 17.71 4.55
C GLN A 54 24.59 16.85 4.91
N SER A 55 24.42 15.71 5.60
CA SER A 55 25.50 14.73 5.83
C SER A 55 25.34 13.40 5.09
N LEU A 56 24.24 13.16 4.35
CA LEU A 56 24.01 11.88 3.68
C LEU A 56 24.07 11.95 2.13
N GLY A 57 23.90 13.13 1.55
CA GLY A 57 23.97 13.32 0.09
C GLY A 57 25.32 12.95 -0.57
N PRO A 58 26.48 13.40 -0.06
CA PRO A 58 27.77 13.09 -0.71
C PRO A 58 28.21 11.63 -0.49
N ASP A 59 27.85 11.04 0.65
CA ASP A 59 28.22 9.65 0.96
C ASP A 59 27.34 8.64 0.20
N VAL A 60 26.05 8.90 0.03
CA VAL A 60 25.14 8.01 -0.74
C VAL A 60 25.39 8.16 -2.25
N ALA A 61 25.73 9.36 -2.74
CA ALA A 61 26.16 9.54 -4.12
C ALA A 61 27.52 8.87 -4.40
N GLY A 62 28.47 8.97 -3.47
CA GLY A 62 29.76 8.26 -3.53
C GLY A 62 29.60 6.75 -3.46
N LEU A 63 28.66 6.24 -2.65
CA LEU A 63 28.32 4.83 -2.57
C LEU A 63 27.62 4.34 -3.84
N ASN A 64 26.69 5.09 -4.42
CA ASN A 64 26.04 4.72 -5.68
C ASN A 64 27.00 4.74 -6.87
N ALA A 65 27.95 5.69 -6.91
CA ALA A 65 29.03 5.68 -7.89
C ALA A 65 29.93 4.43 -7.71
N LYS A 66 30.29 4.09 -6.46
CA LYS A 66 31.05 2.87 -6.16
C LYS A 66 30.31 1.59 -6.48
N ILE A 67 28.99 1.54 -6.25
CA ILE A 67 28.14 0.39 -6.57
C ILE A 67 28.04 0.24 -8.09
N SER A 68 27.90 1.35 -8.83
CA SER A 68 27.94 1.33 -10.29
C SER A 68 29.29 0.86 -10.83
N ASP A 69 30.39 1.36 -10.27
CA ASP A 69 31.75 0.95 -10.65
C ASP A 69 32.02 -0.51 -10.31
N LEU A 70 31.62 -0.99 -9.12
CA LEU A 70 31.73 -2.41 -8.75
C LEU A 70 30.88 -3.30 -9.65
N THR A 71 29.67 -2.86 -10.02
CA THR A 71 28.80 -3.62 -10.91
C THR A 71 29.41 -3.73 -12.31
N ALA A 72 29.98 -2.64 -12.82
CA ALA A 72 30.72 -2.65 -14.08
C ALA A 72 31.95 -3.58 -14.02
N GLN A 73 32.68 -3.59 -12.90
CA GLN A 73 33.84 -4.46 -12.70
C GLN A 73 33.46 -5.94 -12.60
N VAL A 74 32.37 -6.27 -11.91
CA VAL A 74 31.83 -7.63 -11.83
C VAL A 74 31.40 -8.12 -13.21
N GLN A 75 30.77 -7.27 -14.01
CA GLN A 75 30.32 -7.62 -15.35
C GLN A 75 31.50 -7.79 -16.32
N GLN A 76 32.56 -6.99 -16.16
CA GLN A 76 33.81 -7.15 -16.89
C GLN A 76 34.52 -8.47 -16.52
N LEU A 77 34.63 -8.81 -15.24
CA LEU A 77 35.21 -10.07 -14.77
C LEU A 77 34.39 -11.29 -15.19
N GLN A 78 33.06 -11.18 -15.26
CA GLN A 78 32.20 -12.24 -15.80
C GLN A 78 32.43 -12.46 -17.30
N ASN A 79 32.56 -11.39 -18.07
CA ASN A 79 32.86 -11.47 -19.50
C ASN A 79 34.27 -12.03 -19.76
N GLU A 80 35.24 -11.67 -18.92
CA GLU A 80 36.62 -12.16 -19.02
C GLU A 80 36.71 -13.65 -18.60
N ASN A 81 35.99 -14.07 -17.57
CA ASN A 81 35.84 -15.49 -17.23
C ASN A 81 35.12 -16.28 -18.33
N ALA A 82 34.11 -15.71 -18.98
CA ALA A 82 33.45 -16.34 -20.12
C ALA A 82 34.39 -16.46 -21.33
N ALA A 83 35.25 -15.46 -21.58
CA ALA A 83 36.26 -15.49 -22.63
C ALA A 83 37.36 -16.52 -22.34
N LEU A 84 37.83 -16.62 -21.10
CA LEU A 84 38.82 -17.61 -20.66
C LEU A 84 38.27 -19.04 -20.70
N LYS A 85 36.98 -19.23 -20.42
CA LYS A 85 36.31 -20.54 -20.49
C LYS A 85 36.04 -21.01 -21.93
N ASN A 86 36.00 -20.08 -22.89
CA ASN A 86 35.81 -20.36 -24.31
C ASN A 86 37.12 -20.49 -25.11
N ALA A 87 38.27 -20.19 -24.50
CA ALA A 87 39.58 -20.47 -25.08
C ALA A 87 39.91 -21.96 -24.88
N GLU A 88 39.85 -22.75 -25.97
CA GLU A 88 40.32 -24.13 -25.97
C GLU A 88 41.81 -24.24 -25.59
N PRO A 89 42.24 -25.35 -24.94
CA PRO A 89 43.58 -25.47 -24.40
C PRO A 89 44.60 -25.68 -25.51
N VAL A 90 45.40 -24.66 -25.80
CA VAL A 90 46.69 -24.85 -26.46
C VAL A 90 47.69 -25.25 -25.37
N VAL A 91 48.31 -26.41 -25.55
CA VAL A 91 49.14 -27.08 -24.56
C VAL A 91 50.49 -26.37 -24.46
N ASP A 92 50.69 -25.58 -23.40
CA ASP A 92 52.02 -25.21 -22.88
C ASP A 92 52.00 -25.21 -21.34
N ASP A 93 52.85 -26.01 -20.70
CA ASP A 93 52.80 -26.35 -19.27
C ASP A 93 53.00 -25.13 -18.34
N GLN A 94 53.59 -24.04 -18.84
CA GLN A 94 53.76 -22.79 -18.10
C GLN A 94 52.48 -21.94 -18.06
N GLU A 95 51.63 -21.99 -19.08
CA GLU A 95 50.38 -21.23 -19.10
C GLU A 95 49.31 -21.86 -18.20
N VAL A 96 49.32 -23.19 -18.03
CA VAL A 96 48.40 -23.91 -17.13
C VAL A 96 48.67 -23.57 -15.65
N GLN A 97 49.94 -23.40 -15.26
CA GLN A 97 50.27 -22.98 -13.90
C GLN A 97 49.92 -21.50 -13.64
N ILE A 98 50.11 -20.62 -14.64
CA ILE A 98 49.75 -19.20 -14.52
C ILE A 98 48.23 -19.02 -14.51
N THR A 99 47.48 -19.78 -15.31
CA THR A 99 46.01 -19.75 -15.28
C THR A 99 45.45 -20.37 -14.00
N ALA A 100 46.02 -21.45 -13.48
CA ALA A 100 45.63 -22.01 -12.19
C ALA A 100 45.93 -21.04 -11.02
N ALA A 101 47.07 -20.35 -11.05
CA ALA A 101 47.41 -19.33 -10.05
C ALA A 101 46.46 -18.13 -10.12
N LYS A 102 46.13 -17.63 -11.32
CA LYS A 102 45.15 -16.55 -11.51
C LYS A 102 43.74 -16.96 -11.11
N LEU A 103 43.35 -18.21 -11.32
CA LEU A 103 42.05 -18.73 -10.89
C LEU A 103 41.99 -18.80 -9.36
N SER A 104 43.06 -19.27 -8.71
CA SER A 104 43.15 -19.27 -7.23
C SER A 104 43.13 -17.86 -6.65
N GLU A 105 43.81 -16.90 -7.28
CA GLU A 105 43.81 -15.49 -6.88
C GLU A 105 42.43 -14.84 -7.07
N ALA A 106 41.72 -15.19 -8.15
CA ALA A 106 40.34 -14.77 -8.39
C ALA A 106 39.35 -15.39 -7.40
N GLU A 107 39.54 -16.65 -7.00
CA GLU A 107 38.74 -17.30 -5.95
C GLU A 107 38.98 -16.68 -4.57
N GLU A 108 40.22 -16.33 -4.24
CA GLU A 108 40.57 -15.62 -3.02
C GLU A 108 39.97 -14.21 -2.99
N SER A 109 40.03 -13.50 -4.12
CA SER A 109 39.39 -12.19 -4.29
C SER A 109 37.86 -12.28 -4.14
N ASN A 110 37.22 -13.32 -4.70
CA ASN A 110 35.79 -13.55 -4.51
C ASN A 110 35.42 -13.88 -3.06
N ARG A 111 36.26 -14.65 -2.35
CA ARG A 111 36.08 -14.89 -0.90
C ARG A 111 36.23 -13.60 -0.10
N ALA A 112 37.20 -12.75 -0.43
CA ALA A 112 37.40 -11.47 0.22
C ALA A 112 36.21 -10.52 -0.02
N LEU A 113 35.70 -10.45 -1.25
CA LEU A 113 34.49 -9.69 -1.59
C LEU A 113 33.24 -10.20 -0.86
N THR A 114 33.10 -11.52 -0.74
CA THR A 114 32.00 -12.14 0.02
C THR A 114 32.08 -11.77 1.50
N ALA A 115 33.26 -11.86 2.11
CA ALA A 115 33.47 -11.45 3.50
C ALA A 115 33.21 -9.95 3.72
N GLN A 116 33.56 -9.11 2.73
CA GLN A 116 33.30 -7.68 2.78
C GLN A 116 31.80 -7.35 2.68
N ASN A 117 31.07 -8.08 1.84
CA ASN A 117 29.61 -7.98 1.73
C ASN A 117 28.91 -8.43 3.02
N ASP A 118 29.39 -9.50 3.67
CA ASP A 118 28.87 -9.94 4.96
C ASP A 118 29.12 -8.88 6.05
N GLN A 119 30.29 -8.22 6.03
CA GLN A 119 30.61 -7.14 6.95
C GLN A 119 29.72 -5.90 6.72
N LEU A 120 29.48 -5.52 5.46
CA LEU A 120 28.56 -4.44 5.10
C LEU A 120 27.13 -4.75 5.51
N LYS A 121 26.69 -6.00 5.33
CA LYS A 121 25.37 -6.47 5.78
C LYS A 121 25.22 -6.33 7.30
N GLY A 122 26.24 -6.73 8.06
CA GLY A 122 26.28 -6.53 9.51
C GLY A 122 26.24 -5.05 9.94
N GLN A 123 26.90 -4.16 9.20
CA GLN A 123 26.85 -2.72 9.45
C GLN A 123 25.46 -2.13 9.16
N VAL A 124 24.81 -2.57 8.08
CA VAL A 124 23.43 -2.19 7.74
C VAL A 124 22.45 -2.66 8.81
N ASP A 125 22.61 -3.89 9.32
CA ASP A 125 21.78 -4.41 10.42
C ASP A 125 21.96 -3.61 11.72
N GLN A 126 23.20 -3.20 12.05
CA GLN A 126 23.46 -2.34 13.20
C GLN A 126 22.87 -0.94 13.07
N LEU A 127 22.98 -0.31 11.90
CA LEU A 127 22.38 0.99 11.63
C LEU A 127 20.85 0.92 11.69
N ASN A 128 20.26 -0.16 11.17
CA ASN A 128 18.83 -0.39 11.26
C ASN A 128 18.35 -0.53 12.71
N ALA A 129 19.10 -1.23 13.56
CA ALA A 129 18.80 -1.33 14.98
C ALA A 129 18.88 0.03 15.70
N GLN A 130 19.84 0.88 15.34
CA GLN A 130 19.91 2.25 15.87
C GLN A 130 18.75 3.13 15.41
N ILE A 131 18.33 2.99 14.13
CA ILE A 131 17.15 3.68 13.61
C ILE A 131 15.91 3.24 14.39
N ASP A 132 15.70 1.94 14.61
CA ASP A 132 14.58 1.45 15.43
C ASP A 132 14.57 2.02 16.84
N GLN A 133 15.76 2.17 17.44
CA GLN A 133 15.90 2.72 18.77
C GLN A 133 15.59 4.22 18.82
N LEU A 134 16.01 4.99 17.81
CA LEU A 134 15.71 6.42 17.67
C LEU A 134 14.24 6.65 17.31
N THR A 135 13.66 5.78 16.48
CA THR A 135 12.24 5.74 16.12
C THR A 135 11.38 5.48 17.35
N ALA A 136 11.75 4.51 18.19
CA ALA A 136 11.06 4.25 19.46
C ALA A 136 11.18 5.43 20.44
N GLN A 137 12.34 6.09 20.50
CA GLN A 137 12.53 7.29 21.33
C GLN A 137 11.73 8.50 20.81
N ALA A 138 11.64 8.67 19.49
CA ALA A 138 10.85 9.72 18.86
C ALA A 138 9.34 9.52 19.08
N ALA A 139 8.86 8.28 19.00
CA ALA A 139 7.48 7.92 19.33
C ALA A 139 7.14 8.16 20.82
N GLN A 140 8.11 8.03 21.72
CA GLN A 140 7.94 8.34 23.15
C GLN A 140 8.02 9.86 23.45
N ALA A 141 8.79 10.63 22.67
CA ALA A 141 8.99 12.06 22.87
C ALA A 141 7.90 12.92 22.19
N ALA A 142 7.31 12.44 21.09
CA ALA A 142 6.25 13.13 20.37
C ALA A 142 4.87 12.70 20.91
N GLY A 143 4.34 13.43 21.90
CA GLY A 143 2.91 13.38 22.25
C GLY A 143 1.99 13.94 21.15
N ASN A 144 2.31 13.67 19.88
CA ASN A 144 1.65 14.19 18.69
C ASN A 144 1.40 13.02 17.73
N GLN A 145 0.15 12.54 17.69
CA GLN A 145 -0.28 11.30 17.00
C GLN A 145 0.13 11.26 15.53
N GLU A 146 0.15 12.41 14.86
CA GLU A 146 0.43 12.52 13.42
C GLU A 146 1.86 12.10 13.05
N VAL A 147 2.84 12.37 13.94
CA VAL A 147 4.23 11.95 13.73
C VAL A 147 4.40 10.46 14.04
N ALA A 148 3.63 9.93 15.01
CA ALA A 148 3.62 8.50 15.32
C ALA A 148 3.05 7.68 14.16
N ASP A 149 1.98 8.15 13.51
CA ASP A 149 1.37 7.49 12.36
C ASP A 149 2.29 7.47 11.14
N GLN A 150 3.01 8.58 10.88
CA GLN A 150 4.03 8.63 9.82
C GLN A 150 5.21 7.70 10.11
N LEU A 151 5.61 7.55 11.38
CA LEU A 151 6.66 6.63 11.79
C LEU A 151 6.28 5.17 11.56
N VAL A 152 5.03 4.81 11.88
CA VAL A 152 4.49 3.46 11.66
C VAL A 152 4.40 3.15 10.16
N ALA A 153 4.00 4.11 9.34
CA ALA A 153 3.96 3.95 7.89
C ALA A 153 5.36 3.67 7.30
N VAL A 154 6.38 4.44 7.72
CA VAL A 154 7.77 4.23 7.30
C VAL A 154 8.31 2.89 7.79
N GLN A 155 7.93 2.44 8.99
CA GLN A 155 8.27 1.10 9.48
C GLN A 155 7.67 -0.01 8.61
N GLN A 156 6.39 0.11 8.24
CA GLN A 156 5.73 -0.87 7.38
C GLN A 156 6.35 -0.94 5.98
N GLU A 157 6.73 0.20 5.40
CA GLU A 157 7.42 0.23 4.10
C GLU A 157 8.78 -0.45 4.17
N ARG A 158 9.55 -0.18 5.23
CA ARG A 158 10.87 -0.80 5.44
C ARG A 158 10.74 -2.31 5.62
N ASP A 159 9.75 -2.77 6.38
CA ASP A 159 9.51 -4.20 6.61
C ASP A 159 9.09 -4.91 5.31
N LYS A 160 8.27 -4.25 4.46
CA LYS A 160 7.96 -4.74 3.11
C LYS A 160 9.21 -4.83 2.22
N PHE A 161 10.09 -3.84 2.30
CA PHE A 161 11.35 -3.86 1.54
C PHE A 161 12.26 -4.99 2.00
N ARG A 162 12.30 -5.26 3.31
CA ARG A 162 13.07 -6.36 3.90
C ARG A 162 12.54 -7.72 3.45
N ALA A 163 11.22 -7.91 3.50
CA ALA A 163 10.57 -9.12 3.01
C ALA A 163 10.85 -9.36 1.51
N SER A 164 10.76 -8.31 0.70
CA SER A 164 11.05 -8.38 -0.75
C SER A 164 12.51 -8.73 -1.03
N SER A 165 13.45 -8.20 -0.23
CA SER A 165 14.88 -8.51 -0.33
C SER A 165 15.20 -9.94 0.10
N GLU A 166 14.55 -10.45 1.15
CA GLU A 166 14.66 -11.86 1.55
C GLU A 166 14.12 -12.81 0.48
N ASP A 167 12.97 -12.50 -0.12
CA ASP A 167 12.40 -13.31 -1.21
C ASP A 167 13.31 -13.32 -2.45
N LEU A 168 13.86 -12.17 -2.83
CA LEU A 168 14.81 -12.09 -3.94
C LEU A 168 16.08 -12.91 -3.64
N SER A 169 16.57 -12.89 -2.40
CA SER A 169 17.72 -13.70 -1.99
C SER A 169 17.43 -15.20 -2.05
N ARG A 170 16.21 -15.62 -1.70
CA ARG A 170 15.76 -17.02 -1.81
C ARG A 170 15.65 -17.46 -3.27
N GLN A 171 15.06 -16.62 -4.12
CA GLN A 171 14.98 -16.91 -5.56
C GLN A 171 16.36 -17.02 -6.20
N LEU A 172 17.32 -16.18 -5.81
CA LEU A 172 18.69 -16.27 -6.29
C LEU A 172 19.36 -17.58 -5.85
N ALA A 173 19.16 -17.99 -4.59
CA ALA A 173 19.70 -19.24 -4.07
C ALA A 173 19.08 -20.47 -4.77
N GLU A 174 17.78 -20.46 -5.05
CA GLU A 174 17.12 -21.51 -5.84
C GLU A 174 17.62 -21.55 -7.28
N ALA A 175 17.81 -20.39 -7.91
CA ALA A 175 18.37 -20.31 -9.26
C ALA A 175 19.80 -20.85 -9.32
N GLN A 176 20.63 -20.56 -8.32
CA GLN A 176 21.98 -21.12 -8.20
C GLN A 176 21.96 -22.64 -7.98
N GLN A 177 21.05 -23.17 -7.16
CA GLN A 177 20.90 -24.61 -6.99
C GLN A 177 20.45 -25.31 -8.28
N ARG A 178 19.52 -24.71 -9.04
CA ARG A 178 19.10 -25.24 -10.35
C ARG A 178 20.24 -25.24 -11.36
N ALA A 179 21.09 -24.20 -11.35
CA ALA A 179 22.28 -24.16 -12.19
C ALA A 179 23.27 -25.28 -11.84
N ALA A 180 23.51 -25.53 -10.55
CA ALA A 180 24.37 -26.62 -10.09
C ALA A 180 23.81 -28.02 -10.46
N ALA A 181 22.50 -28.23 -10.32
CA ALA A 181 21.84 -29.48 -10.70
C ALA A 181 21.91 -29.73 -12.22
N THR A 182 21.76 -28.67 -13.02
CA THR A 182 21.91 -28.75 -14.49
C THR A 182 23.34 -29.14 -14.88
N GLN A 183 24.33 -28.63 -14.16
CA GLN A 183 25.73 -28.95 -14.40
C GLN A 183 26.05 -30.42 -14.09
N GLN A 184 25.52 -30.96 -12.99
CA GLN A 184 25.64 -32.40 -12.68
C GLN A 184 24.95 -33.30 -13.71
N LEU A 185 23.81 -32.87 -14.25
CA LEU A 185 23.10 -33.63 -15.29
C LEU A 185 23.94 -33.70 -16.58
N ASN A 186 24.58 -32.59 -16.96
CA ASN A 186 25.48 -32.55 -18.12
C ASN A 186 26.69 -33.48 -17.95
N GLU A 187 27.26 -33.58 -16.74
CA GLU A 187 28.33 -34.52 -16.44
C GLU A 187 27.87 -35.98 -16.55
N GLN A 188 26.66 -36.31 -16.09
CA GLN A 188 26.07 -37.65 -16.27
C GLN A 188 25.85 -37.99 -17.75
N VAL A 189 25.32 -37.05 -18.54
CA VAL A 189 25.12 -37.24 -19.99
C VAL A 189 26.46 -37.50 -20.69
N ALA A 190 27.53 -36.80 -20.30
CA ALA A 190 28.86 -37.03 -20.83
C ALA A 190 29.37 -38.45 -20.51
N ASP A 191 29.21 -38.93 -19.27
CA ASP A 191 29.68 -40.28 -18.90
C ASP A 191 28.87 -41.40 -19.59
N LEU A 192 27.53 -41.25 -19.67
CA LEU A 192 26.66 -42.17 -20.41
C LEU A 192 27.04 -42.25 -21.90
N SER A 193 27.41 -41.12 -22.51
CA SER A 193 27.84 -41.08 -23.92
C SER A 193 29.13 -41.87 -24.15
N ARG A 194 30.07 -41.82 -23.18
CA ARG A 194 31.33 -42.57 -23.20
C ARG A 194 31.06 -44.07 -23.08
N GLN A 195 30.24 -44.49 -22.13
CA GLN A 195 29.89 -45.91 -21.94
C GLN A 195 29.20 -46.50 -23.19
N LEU A 196 28.38 -45.73 -23.88
CA LEU A 196 27.74 -46.17 -25.13
C LEU A 196 28.74 -46.42 -26.26
N GLN A 197 29.78 -45.58 -26.39
CA GLN A 197 30.84 -45.79 -27.37
C GLN A 197 31.64 -47.06 -27.08
N GLU A 198 31.99 -47.31 -25.82
CA GLU A 198 32.72 -48.51 -25.40
C GLU A 198 31.91 -49.80 -25.69
N ALA A 199 30.60 -49.78 -25.41
CA ALA A 199 29.71 -50.90 -25.70
C ALA A 199 29.65 -51.24 -27.20
N LYS A 200 29.57 -50.20 -28.07
CA LYS A 200 29.58 -50.38 -29.54
C LYS A 200 30.87 -51.00 -30.05
N GLN A 201 32.02 -50.65 -29.47
CA GLN A 201 33.30 -51.23 -29.86
C GLN A 201 33.38 -52.73 -29.51
N ARG A 202 32.84 -53.11 -28.34
CA ARG A 202 32.81 -54.51 -27.89
C ARG A 202 31.92 -55.38 -28.76
N GLU A 203 30.77 -54.87 -29.21
CA GLU A 203 29.88 -55.57 -30.13
C GLU A 203 30.57 -55.91 -31.46
N ASN A 204 31.27 -54.95 -32.05
CA ASN A 204 32.01 -55.15 -33.30
C ASN A 204 33.11 -56.21 -33.18
N GLN A 205 33.79 -56.28 -32.03
CA GLN A 205 34.81 -57.29 -31.76
C GLN A 205 34.24 -58.70 -31.66
N LEU A 206 33.07 -58.86 -31.02
CA LEU A 206 32.36 -60.14 -30.92
C LEU A 206 31.90 -60.62 -32.31
N ARG A 207 31.39 -59.70 -33.14
CA ARG A 207 30.94 -60.00 -34.50
C ARG A 207 32.06 -60.53 -35.40
N ALA A 208 33.28 -59.99 -35.25
CA ALA A 208 34.46 -60.46 -35.97
C ALA A 208 34.92 -61.87 -35.54
N GLN A 209 34.68 -62.26 -34.29
CA GLN A 209 35.05 -63.59 -33.79
C GLN A 209 34.09 -64.68 -34.28
N VAL A 210 32.79 -64.38 -34.35
CA VAL A 210 31.76 -65.33 -34.83
C VAL A 210 31.96 -65.66 -36.31
N ALA A 211 32.39 -64.71 -37.13
CA ALA A 211 32.68 -64.92 -38.55
C ALA A 211 33.83 -65.91 -38.83
N LYS A 212 34.65 -66.24 -37.82
CA LYS A 212 35.85 -67.09 -37.97
C LYS A 212 35.60 -68.58 -37.70
N VAL A 213 34.37 -68.97 -37.34
CA VAL A 213 34.07 -70.28 -36.71
C VAL A 213 33.10 -71.16 -37.53
N GLU A 214 32.74 -70.82 -38.78
CA GLU A 214 31.87 -71.71 -39.59
C GLU A 214 32.66 -72.87 -40.27
N PRO A 215 32.32 -74.16 -40.04
CA PRO A 215 32.95 -75.30 -40.73
C PRO A 215 32.04 -75.93 -41.79
N ASN A 216 32.61 -76.30 -42.94
CA ASN A 216 31.94 -76.99 -44.06
C ASN A 216 31.58 -78.45 -43.70
N THR A 217 30.34 -78.86 -43.99
CA THR A 217 29.68 -80.09 -43.52
C THR A 217 29.70 -81.27 -44.50
N GLU A 218 30.49 -81.24 -45.57
CA GLU A 218 30.38 -82.20 -46.69
C GLU A 218 31.25 -83.47 -46.59
N THR A 219 32.11 -83.61 -45.57
CA THR A 219 33.16 -84.65 -45.58
C THR A 219 32.72 -86.06 -45.15
N GLY A 220 31.56 -86.22 -44.49
CA GLY A 220 31.18 -87.49 -43.85
C GLY A 220 30.33 -88.46 -44.69
N SER A 221 29.52 -87.94 -45.63
CA SER A 221 28.58 -88.74 -46.44
C SER A 221 29.29 -89.54 -47.54
N LEU A 222 30.32 -88.95 -48.16
CA LEU A 222 31.14 -89.60 -49.19
C LEU A 222 31.91 -90.82 -48.66
N GLN A 223 32.29 -90.79 -47.38
CA GLN A 223 33.06 -91.85 -46.74
C GLN A 223 32.22 -93.12 -46.47
N LYS A 224 30.91 -92.98 -46.24
CA LYS A 224 30.00 -94.12 -46.05
C LYS A 224 29.63 -94.83 -47.35
N ILE A 225 29.52 -94.09 -48.46
CA ILE A 225 29.25 -94.66 -49.79
C ILE A 225 30.47 -95.47 -50.27
N ALA A 226 31.69 -95.00 -49.96
CA ALA A 226 32.93 -95.71 -50.27
C ALA A 226 33.09 -97.04 -49.49
N GLY A 227 32.61 -97.13 -48.24
CA GLY A 227 32.68 -98.34 -47.43
C GLY A 227 31.75 -99.48 -47.89
N ALA A 228 30.56 -99.15 -48.41
CA ALA A 228 29.61 -100.15 -48.90
C ALA A 228 30.05 -100.81 -50.23
N ALA A 229 30.92 -100.15 -51.00
CA ALA A 229 31.52 -100.67 -52.22
C ALA A 229 32.32 -101.97 -52.04
N GLN A 230 32.83 -102.21 -50.83
CA GLN A 230 33.81 -103.25 -50.53
C GLN A 230 33.17 -104.59 -50.15
N MET A 231 31.85 -104.68 -49.98
CA MET A 231 31.17 -105.87 -49.42
C MET A 231 30.45 -106.80 -50.43
N ALA A 232 30.38 -106.47 -51.73
CA ALA A 232 29.68 -107.31 -52.72
C ALA A 232 30.67 -108.06 -53.65
N ASN A 233 30.35 -109.31 -54.04
CA ASN A 233 31.29 -110.20 -54.74
C ASN A 233 31.09 -110.30 -56.27
N THR A 234 30.11 -109.60 -56.85
CA THR A 234 29.99 -109.40 -58.30
C THR A 234 29.64 -107.94 -58.65
N GLU A 235 30.08 -107.48 -59.84
CA GLU A 235 29.96 -106.08 -60.31
C GLU A 235 28.50 -105.56 -60.44
N PRO A 236 27.50 -106.36 -60.88
CA PRO A 236 26.09 -105.94 -60.94
C PRO A 236 25.46 -105.75 -59.54
N GLU A 237 25.85 -106.58 -58.57
CA GLU A 237 25.34 -106.52 -57.19
C GLU A 237 25.91 -105.31 -56.43
N ARG A 238 27.18 -104.95 -56.67
CA ARG A 238 27.81 -103.72 -56.12
C ARG A 238 27.07 -102.47 -56.58
N ALA A 239 26.78 -102.36 -57.87
CA ALA A 239 26.07 -101.20 -58.42
C ALA A 239 24.64 -101.09 -57.87
N THR A 240 23.94 -102.22 -57.74
CA THR A 240 22.57 -102.26 -57.20
C THR A 240 22.54 -101.93 -55.70
N ALA A 241 23.51 -102.42 -54.91
CA ALA A 241 23.65 -102.11 -53.49
C ALA A 241 24.02 -100.63 -53.25
N MET A 242 24.93 -100.08 -54.07
CA MET A 242 25.27 -98.65 -54.03
C MET A 242 24.07 -97.77 -54.38
N LEU A 243 23.31 -98.12 -55.43
CA LEU A 243 22.13 -97.37 -55.84
C LEU A 243 21.05 -97.39 -54.75
N THR A 244 20.81 -98.56 -54.14
CA THR A 244 19.84 -98.70 -53.05
C THR A 244 20.25 -97.88 -51.82
N LEU A 245 21.52 -97.92 -51.44
CA LEU A 245 22.05 -97.12 -50.32
C LEU A 245 22.01 -95.62 -50.63
N ALA A 246 22.31 -95.22 -51.88
CA ALA A 246 22.23 -93.84 -52.33
C ALA A 246 20.78 -93.32 -52.31
N MET A 247 19.81 -94.14 -52.72
CA MET A 247 18.39 -93.80 -52.64
C MET A 247 17.92 -93.65 -51.18
N GLN A 248 18.29 -94.58 -50.29
CA GLN A 248 17.97 -94.47 -48.87
C GLN A 248 18.61 -93.25 -48.21
N LEU A 249 19.86 -92.94 -48.56
CA LEU A 249 20.56 -91.76 -48.06
C LEU A 249 19.92 -90.48 -48.61
N HIS A 250 19.55 -90.45 -49.89
CA HIS A 250 18.82 -89.36 -50.52
C HIS A 250 17.49 -89.10 -49.81
N ASP A 251 16.66 -90.13 -49.62
CA ASP A 251 15.37 -90.01 -48.94
C ASP A 251 15.56 -89.54 -47.50
N GLN A 252 16.59 -90.04 -46.80
CA GLN A 252 16.94 -89.56 -45.47
C GLN A 252 17.34 -88.08 -45.47
N TYR A 253 18.10 -87.60 -46.46
CA TYR A 253 18.46 -86.18 -46.58
C TYR A 253 17.26 -85.32 -46.96
N VAL A 254 16.38 -85.81 -47.83
CA VAL A 254 15.14 -85.12 -48.21
C VAL A 254 14.20 -84.98 -47.01
N ASP A 255 14.03 -86.04 -46.22
CA ASP A 255 13.18 -86.00 -45.03
C ASP A 255 13.79 -85.13 -43.92
N LYS A 256 15.11 -85.18 -43.74
CA LYS A 256 15.82 -84.23 -42.86
C LYS A 256 15.67 -82.79 -43.34
N GLY A 257 15.74 -82.55 -44.65
CA GLY A 257 15.53 -81.24 -45.26
C GLY A 257 14.11 -80.72 -45.04
N LYS A 258 13.10 -81.57 -45.26
CA LYS A 258 11.67 -81.24 -44.99
C LYS A 258 11.42 -80.99 -43.51
N ALA A 259 11.99 -81.81 -42.63
CA ALA A 259 11.90 -81.61 -41.17
C ALA A 259 12.56 -80.29 -40.76
N LYS A 260 13.74 -79.98 -41.29
CA LYS A 260 14.45 -78.73 -41.00
C LYS A 260 13.72 -77.51 -41.53
N ALA A 261 13.12 -77.60 -42.72
CA ALA A 261 12.30 -76.53 -43.28
C ALA A 261 11.06 -76.24 -42.43
N ARG A 262 10.39 -77.28 -41.91
CA ARG A 262 9.26 -77.14 -40.96
C ARG A 262 9.72 -76.51 -39.65
N GLU A 263 10.80 -77.02 -39.06
CA GLU A 263 11.37 -76.47 -37.83
C GLU A 263 11.72 -74.98 -37.98
N ILE A 264 12.33 -74.59 -39.11
CA ILE A 264 12.64 -73.18 -39.39
C ILE A 264 11.35 -72.36 -39.52
N THR A 265 10.33 -72.87 -40.21
CA THR A 265 9.06 -72.15 -40.39
C THR A 265 8.33 -71.94 -39.07
N ASP A 266 8.23 -72.99 -38.24
CA ASP A 266 7.59 -72.93 -36.93
C ASP A 266 8.37 -72.01 -35.99
N ALA A 267 9.70 -72.11 -35.98
CA ALA A 267 10.56 -71.22 -35.20
C ALA A 267 10.47 -69.76 -35.67
N SER A 268 10.36 -69.52 -36.98
CA SER A 268 10.16 -68.18 -37.56
C SER A 268 8.80 -67.60 -37.20
N GLN A 269 7.72 -68.40 -37.28
CA GLN A 269 6.39 -67.96 -36.88
C GLN A 269 6.32 -67.66 -35.38
N ALA A 270 6.91 -68.51 -34.54
CA ALA A 270 6.99 -68.27 -33.10
C ALA A 270 7.74 -66.97 -32.79
N LYS A 271 8.92 -66.74 -33.40
CA LYS A 271 9.68 -65.49 -33.24
C LYS A 271 8.94 -64.27 -33.77
N TYR A 272 8.22 -64.40 -34.87
CA TYR A 272 7.42 -63.31 -35.41
C TYR A 272 6.30 -62.92 -34.45
N ASN A 273 5.54 -63.89 -33.96
CA ASN A 273 4.46 -63.65 -33.00
C ASN A 273 4.99 -63.02 -31.70
N GLU A 274 6.10 -63.53 -31.18
CA GLU A 274 6.77 -62.99 -29.98
C GLU A 274 7.20 -61.52 -30.20
N LEU A 275 7.74 -61.20 -31.38
CA LEU A 275 8.17 -59.84 -31.70
C LEU A 275 6.97 -58.88 -31.78
N ILE A 276 5.88 -59.31 -32.41
CA ILE A 276 4.65 -58.51 -32.52
C ILE A 276 4.01 -58.29 -31.14
N GLU A 277 3.97 -59.33 -30.29
CA GLU A 277 3.48 -59.22 -28.92
C GLU A 277 4.30 -58.20 -28.12
N LYS A 278 5.63 -58.32 -28.14
CA LYS A 278 6.53 -57.35 -27.49
C LYS A 278 6.35 -55.92 -28.03
N ALA A 279 6.16 -55.77 -29.34
CA ALA A 279 5.94 -54.46 -29.95
C ALA A 279 4.60 -53.86 -29.53
N ASN A 280 3.54 -54.67 -29.48
CA ASN A 280 2.22 -54.25 -29.03
C ASN A 280 2.23 -53.88 -27.54
N ASP A 281 2.87 -54.69 -26.70
CA ASP A 281 3.02 -54.42 -25.26
C ASP A 281 3.78 -53.12 -25.01
N TYR A 282 4.89 -52.92 -25.72
CA TYR A 282 5.66 -51.68 -25.65
C TYR A 282 4.80 -50.49 -26.08
N SER A 283 4.09 -50.58 -27.21
CA SER A 283 3.24 -49.50 -27.70
C SER A 283 2.09 -49.17 -26.75
N ASN A 284 1.44 -50.18 -26.18
CA ASN A 284 0.33 -50.00 -25.24
C ASN A 284 0.84 -49.35 -23.95
N ARG A 285 2.01 -49.78 -23.46
CA ARG A 285 2.62 -49.21 -22.27
C ARG A 285 3.03 -47.75 -22.50
N THR A 286 3.72 -47.44 -23.59
CA THR A 286 4.09 -46.05 -23.90
C THR A 286 2.87 -45.16 -24.06
N ARG A 287 1.80 -45.67 -24.67
CA ARG A 287 0.55 -44.91 -24.81
C ARG A 287 -0.13 -44.69 -23.46
N GLY A 288 -0.21 -45.73 -22.62
CA GLY A 288 -0.76 -45.62 -21.27
C GLY A 288 0.02 -44.63 -20.40
N GLU A 289 1.36 -44.72 -20.40
CA GLU A 289 2.22 -43.78 -19.69
C GLU A 289 2.03 -42.33 -20.18
N ALA A 290 1.87 -42.13 -21.49
CA ALA A 290 1.62 -40.81 -22.07
C ALA A 290 0.23 -40.26 -21.71
N ASP A 291 -0.82 -41.10 -21.76
CA ASP A 291 -2.19 -40.72 -21.41
C ASP A 291 -2.28 -40.39 -19.91
N GLU A 292 -1.62 -41.16 -19.05
CA GLU A 292 -1.52 -40.89 -17.60
C GLU A 292 -0.80 -39.58 -17.31
N TYR A 293 0.32 -39.34 -17.99
CA TYR A 293 1.07 -38.09 -17.84
C TYR A 293 0.22 -36.89 -18.28
N ASN A 294 -0.43 -36.99 -19.45
CA ASN A 294 -1.31 -35.95 -19.96
C ASN A 294 -2.47 -35.66 -18.99
N SER A 295 -3.14 -36.71 -18.50
CA SER A 295 -4.23 -36.56 -17.52
C SER A 295 -3.76 -35.84 -16.26
N ARG A 296 -2.58 -36.20 -15.74
CA ARG A 296 -2.02 -35.58 -14.53
C ARG A 296 -1.75 -34.09 -14.73
N VAL A 297 -1.12 -33.74 -15.84
CA VAL A 297 -0.81 -32.34 -16.17
C VAL A 297 -2.09 -31.52 -16.30
N HIS A 298 -3.13 -32.06 -16.94
CA HIS A 298 -4.42 -31.35 -17.04
C HIS A 298 -5.09 -31.19 -15.67
N THR A 299 -5.15 -32.25 -14.86
CA THR A 299 -5.73 -32.15 -13.52
C THR A 299 -4.97 -31.14 -12.66
N GLU A 300 -3.65 -31.15 -12.68
CA GLU A 300 -2.84 -30.20 -11.92
C GLU A 300 -3.02 -28.75 -12.42
N ALA A 301 -3.13 -28.55 -13.73
CA ALA A 301 -3.40 -27.24 -14.32
C ALA A 301 -4.81 -26.72 -13.98
N ASP A 302 -5.82 -27.59 -14.00
CA ASP A 302 -7.20 -27.26 -13.62
C ASP A 302 -7.30 -26.92 -12.14
N GLU A 303 -6.64 -27.70 -11.27
CA GLU A 303 -6.56 -27.44 -9.83
C GLU A 303 -5.85 -26.12 -9.52
N TYR A 304 -4.74 -25.86 -10.20
CA TYR A 304 -4.01 -24.60 -10.05
C TYR A 304 -4.88 -23.41 -10.49
N SER A 305 -5.53 -23.51 -11.65
CA SER A 305 -6.42 -22.46 -12.17
C SER A 305 -7.59 -22.20 -11.22
N ALA A 306 -8.22 -23.25 -10.69
CA ALA A 306 -9.30 -23.13 -9.72
C ALA A 306 -8.84 -22.43 -8.43
N ARG A 307 -7.61 -22.73 -7.96
CA ARG A 307 -7.04 -22.08 -6.78
C ARG A 307 -6.82 -20.58 -7.00
N ILE A 308 -6.20 -20.22 -8.12
CA ILE A 308 -5.95 -18.81 -8.47
C ILE A 308 -7.26 -18.03 -8.59
N HIS A 309 -8.29 -18.62 -9.21
CA HIS A 309 -9.61 -18.00 -9.27
C HIS A 309 -10.23 -17.81 -7.89
N SER A 310 -10.18 -18.83 -7.03
CA SER A 310 -10.70 -18.73 -5.66
C SER A 310 -9.97 -17.66 -4.84
N GLU A 311 -8.64 -17.60 -4.91
CA GLU A 311 -7.85 -16.58 -4.21
C GLU A 311 -8.14 -15.17 -4.76
N SER A 312 -8.31 -15.05 -6.07
CA SER A 312 -8.65 -13.78 -6.71
C SER A 312 -10.05 -13.27 -6.33
N ASP A 313 -11.03 -14.17 -6.27
CA ASP A 313 -12.40 -13.86 -5.85
C ASP A 313 -12.43 -13.46 -4.37
N GLU A 314 -11.69 -14.17 -3.51
CA GLU A 314 -11.57 -13.82 -2.08
C GLU A 314 -10.91 -12.45 -1.90
N TYR A 315 -9.80 -12.20 -2.59
CA TYR A 315 -9.12 -10.91 -2.55
C TYR A 315 -10.05 -9.77 -3.01
N SER A 316 -10.76 -9.97 -4.12
CA SER A 316 -11.71 -9.00 -4.65
C SER A 316 -12.85 -8.72 -3.67
N ALA A 317 -13.34 -9.75 -2.98
CA ALA A 317 -14.37 -9.61 -1.95
C ALA A 317 -13.87 -8.81 -0.74
N ARG A 318 -12.64 -9.07 -0.28
CA ARG A 318 -12.01 -8.31 0.82
C ARG A 318 -11.87 -6.83 0.47
N VAL A 319 -11.30 -6.52 -0.70
CA VAL A 319 -11.12 -5.13 -1.13
C VAL A 319 -12.45 -4.38 -1.21
N ARG A 320 -13.51 -5.03 -1.71
CA ARG A 320 -14.86 -4.42 -1.72
C ARG A 320 -15.39 -4.19 -0.31
N SER A 321 -15.26 -5.17 0.58
CA SER A 321 -15.69 -5.05 1.98
C SER A 321 -14.96 -3.92 2.69
N ASP A 322 -13.64 -3.82 2.53
CA ASP A 322 -12.83 -2.77 3.15
C ASP A 322 -13.21 -1.38 2.61
N ALA A 323 -13.50 -1.27 1.31
CA ALA A 323 -13.95 -0.04 0.69
C ALA A 323 -15.35 0.39 1.20
N ASP A 324 -16.28 -0.55 1.33
CA ASP A 324 -17.62 -0.29 1.85
C ASP A 324 -17.57 0.13 3.33
N GLU A 325 -16.72 -0.51 4.12
CA GLU A 325 -16.50 -0.14 5.52
C GLU A 325 -15.88 1.26 5.65
N TYR A 326 -14.85 1.54 4.86
CA TYR A 326 -14.22 2.86 4.83
C TYR A 326 -15.23 3.95 4.43
N SER A 327 -16.01 3.72 3.38
CA SER A 327 -17.06 4.65 2.94
C SER A 327 -18.10 4.90 4.04
N THR A 328 -18.56 3.84 4.70
CA THR A 328 -19.52 3.93 5.82
C THR A 328 -18.95 4.76 6.98
N ARG A 329 -17.68 4.55 7.32
CA ARG A 329 -16.99 5.29 8.38
C ARG A 329 -16.92 6.79 8.08
N VAL A 330 -16.46 7.15 6.88
CA VAL A 330 -16.36 8.54 6.44
C VAL A 330 -17.74 9.22 6.43
N HIS A 331 -18.78 8.52 5.96
CA HIS A 331 -20.14 9.07 6.01
C HIS A 331 -20.64 9.28 7.43
N THR A 332 -20.40 8.32 8.32
CA THR A 332 -20.82 8.42 9.72
C THR A 332 -20.12 9.58 10.43
N GLU A 333 -18.81 9.73 10.22
CA GLU A 333 -18.03 10.82 10.80
C GLU A 333 -18.45 12.19 10.26
N ALA A 334 -18.75 12.28 8.95
CA ALA A 334 -19.27 13.50 8.35
C ALA A 334 -20.66 13.89 8.87
N ASP A 335 -21.54 12.90 9.06
CA ASP A 335 -22.88 13.11 9.63
C ASP A 335 -22.80 13.54 11.10
N GLU A 336 -21.90 12.93 11.88
CA GLU A 336 -21.66 13.30 13.28
C GLU A 336 -21.09 14.71 13.40
N TYR A 337 -20.08 15.05 12.60
CA TYR A 337 -19.52 16.40 12.55
C TYR A 337 -20.59 17.44 12.20
N SER A 338 -21.42 17.14 11.20
CA SER A 338 -22.53 18.01 10.78
C SER A 338 -23.58 18.17 11.88
N ALA A 339 -23.92 17.10 12.60
CA ALA A 339 -24.85 17.12 13.71
C ALA A 339 -24.32 17.96 14.89
N ASN A 340 -23.05 17.77 15.26
CA ASN A 340 -22.41 18.55 16.32
C ASN A 340 -22.36 20.04 15.97
N THR A 341 -21.95 20.38 14.74
CA THR A 341 -21.92 21.78 14.27
C THR A 341 -23.31 22.43 14.35
N ARG A 342 -24.38 21.72 13.96
CA ARG A 342 -25.75 22.21 14.07
C ARG A 342 -26.16 22.39 15.54
N SER A 343 -25.86 21.42 16.39
CA SER A 343 -26.18 21.50 17.81
C SER A 343 -25.46 22.67 18.50
N GLU A 344 -24.20 22.93 18.16
CA GLU A 344 -23.46 24.08 18.69
C GLU A 344 -24.07 25.41 18.23
N ALA A 345 -24.45 25.50 16.95
CA ALA A 345 -25.13 26.67 16.40
C ALA A 345 -26.48 26.92 17.10
N ASP A 346 -27.30 25.88 17.27
CA ASP A 346 -28.59 25.97 17.97
C ASP A 346 -28.40 26.40 19.43
N ASN A 347 -27.39 25.87 20.11
CA ASN A 347 -27.06 26.26 21.49
C ASN A 347 -26.63 27.74 21.58
N TYR A 348 -25.77 28.18 20.67
CA TYR A 348 -25.32 29.58 20.61
C TYR A 348 -26.50 30.53 20.33
N GLU A 349 -27.37 30.18 19.39
CA GLU A 349 -28.58 30.95 19.08
C GLU A 349 -29.48 31.07 20.32
N ASN A 350 -29.71 29.97 21.05
CA ASN A 350 -30.47 29.98 22.29
C ASN A 350 -29.84 30.88 23.37
N GLU A 351 -28.52 30.84 23.55
CA GLU A 351 -27.84 31.73 24.51
C GLU A 351 -27.99 33.20 24.12
N VAL A 352 -27.84 33.53 22.84
CA VAL A 352 -28.02 34.90 22.34
C VAL A 352 -29.45 35.37 22.62
N HIS A 353 -30.45 34.53 22.33
CA HIS A 353 -31.85 34.84 22.62
C HIS A 353 -32.10 35.06 24.11
N GLN A 354 -31.60 34.19 24.98
CA GLN A 354 -31.77 34.36 26.43
C GLN A 354 -31.12 35.65 26.94
N ARG A 355 -29.91 35.98 26.46
CA ARG A 355 -29.26 37.25 26.81
C ARG A 355 -30.06 38.45 26.32
N ALA A 356 -30.63 38.38 25.12
CA ALA A 356 -31.48 39.43 24.58
C ALA A 356 -32.75 39.62 25.42
N GLU A 357 -33.44 38.53 25.80
CA GLU A 357 -34.62 38.57 26.67
C GLU A 357 -34.30 39.16 28.05
N VAL A 358 -33.18 38.76 28.66
CA VAL A 358 -32.74 39.31 29.95
C VAL A 358 -32.48 40.81 29.83
N HIS A 359 -31.78 41.24 28.77
CA HIS A 359 -31.52 42.66 28.55
C HIS A 359 -32.81 43.46 28.31
N GLU A 360 -33.73 42.94 27.49
CA GLU A 360 -35.03 43.59 27.28
C GLU A 360 -35.80 43.75 28.60
N ASN A 361 -35.83 42.69 29.43
CA ASN A 361 -36.47 42.74 30.73
C ASN A 361 -35.82 43.76 31.68
N GLN A 362 -34.49 43.85 31.70
CA GLN A 362 -33.76 44.86 32.49
C GLN A 362 -34.09 46.28 32.05
N VAL A 363 -34.09 46.54 30.74
CA VAL A 363 -34.45 47.85 30.19
C VAL A 363 -35.90 48.20 30.56
N ARG A 364 -36.82 47.24 30.44
CA ARG A 364 -38.23 47.43 30.81
C ARG A 364 -38.41 47.72 32.30
N GLN A 365 -37.69 47.00 33.17
CA GLN A 365 -37.71 47.24 34.62
C GLN A 365 -37.15 48.63 34.97
N HIS A 366 -35.99 49.00 34.43
CA HIS A 366 -35.41 50.32 34.66
C HIS A 366 -36.31 51.46 34.19
N ALA A 367 -36.97 51.29 33.03
CA ALA A 367 -37.95 52.27 32.56
C ALA A 367 -39.14 52.39 33.52
N ALA A 368 -39.68 51.26 34.00
CA ALA A 368 -40.79 51.26 34.95
C ALA A 368 -40.40 51.89 36.30
N GLU A 369 -39.20 51.62 36.81
CA GLU A 369 -38.67 52.21 38.04
C GLU A 369 -38.46 53.72 37.89
N TYR A 370 -37.88 54.15 36.76
CA TYR A 370 -37.69 55.56 36.47
C TYR A 370 -39.04 56.29 36.42
N ASP A 371 -40.01 55.75 35.69
CA ASP A 371 -41.37 56.29 35.62
C ASP A 371 -42.02 56.38 37.01
N GLN A 372 -41.87 55.33 37.83
CA GLN A 372 -42.40 55.31 39.20
C GLN A 372 -41.74 56.39 40.08
N ASN A 373 -40.43 56.55 39.99
CA ASN A 373 -39.69 57.56 40.75
C ASN A 373 -40.12 58.97 40.36
N ILE A 374 -40.27 59.25 39.06
CA ILE A 374 -40.73 60.55 38.58
C ILE A 374 -42.17 60.82 39.05
N ARG A 375 -43.07 59.84 38.98
CA ARG A 375 -44.44 60.00 39.49
C ARG A 375 -44.46 60.27 40.99
N SER A 376 -43.71 59.50 41.77
CA SER A 376 -43.63 59.67 43.24
C SER A 376 -43.04 61.03 43.62
N ALA A 377 -41.98 61.48 42.93
CA ALA A 377 -41.38 62.79 43.14
C ALA A 377 -42.36 63.93 42.79
N ALA A 378 -43.09 63.79 41.68
CA ALA A 378 -44.12 64.74 41.29
C ALA A 378 -45.27 64.80 42.31
N ASP A 379 -45.74 63.66 42.80
CA ASP A 379 -46.79 63.58 43.82
C ASP A 379 -46.33 64.21 45.14
N THR A 380 -45.09 63.94 45.56
CA THR A 380 -44.48 64.54 46.76
C THR A 380 -44.37 66.05 46.62
N TYR A 381 -43.88 66.53 45.48
CA TYR A 381 -43.80 67.97 45.20
C TYR A 381 -45.19 68.62 45.21
N ALA A 382 -46.18 67.98 44.58
CA ALA A 382 -47.57 68.45 44.59
C ALA A 382 -48.19 68.47 45.98
N GLN A 383 -47.83 67.53 46.88
CA GLN A 383 -48.22 67.58 48.29
C GLN A 383 -47.55 68.75 49.01
N GLN A 384 -46.23 68.92 48.88
CA GLN A 384 -45.50 70.02 49.50
C GLN A 384 -46.06 71.39 49.11
N VAL A 385 -46.39 71.59 47.83
CA VAL A 385 -47.02 72.84 47.35
C VAL A 385 -48.39 73.03 48.01
N ARG A 386 -49.23 71.99 48.09
CA ARG A 386 -50.53 72.05 48.77
C ARG A 386 -50.40 72.38 50.26
N ASP A 387 -49.45 71.78 50.94
CA ASP A 387 -49.20 72.02 52.37
C ASP A 387 -48.72 73.47 52.59
N ASN A 388 -47.82 73.96 51.74
CA ASN A 388 -47.35 75.35 51.81
C ASN A 388 -48.49 76.34 51.59
N LEU A 389 -49.32 76.12 50.57
CA LEU A 389 -50.52 76.94 50.30
C LEU A 389 -51.49 76.90 51.48
N THR A 390 -51.69 75.73 52.10
CA THR A 390 -52.54 75.58 53.29
C THR A 390 -51.98 76.35 54.48
N ALA A 391 -50.67 76.28 54.71
CA ALA A 391 -50.01 77.03 55.78
C ALA A 391 -50.09 78.55 55.55
N GLN A 392 -49.85 79.01 54.32
CA GLN A 392 -50.03 80.41 53.93
C GLN A 392 -51.48 80.86 54.12
N SER A 393 -52.46 80.02 53.73
CA SER A 393 -53.88 80.30 53.96
C SER A 393 -54.20 80.49 55.44
N LYS A 394 -53.67 79.64 56.33
CA LYS A 394 -53.83 79.80 57.79
C LYS A 394 -53.22 81.08 58.32
N VAL A 395 -52.04 81.48 57.83
CA VAL A 395 -51.39 82.74 58.21
C VAL A 395 -52.25 83.93 57.78
N VAL A 396 -52.76 83.92 56.55
CA VAL A 396 -53.68 84.95 56.04
C VAL A 396 -54.95 85.00 56.88
N GLU A 397 -55.54 83.85 57.23
CA GLU A 397 -56.72 83.77 58.07
C GLU A 397 -56.48 84.33 59.49
N GLY A 398 -55.33 84.00 60.09
CA GLY A 398 -54.89 84.59 61.36
C GLY A 398 -54.71 86.11 61.28
N ASN A 399 -54.07 86.61 60.21
CA ASN A 399 -53.92 88.05 59.98
C ASN A 399 -55.27 88.75 59.83
N ILE A 400 -56.23 88.14 59.14
CA ILE A 400 -57.60 88.65 59.02
C ILE A 400 -58.27 88.72 60.39
N GLN A 401 -58.11 87.71 61.24
CA GLN A 401 -58.67 87.72 62.60
C GLN A 401 -58.03 88.82 63.47
N SER A 402 -56.70 88.95 63.44
CA SER A 402 -55.98 90.02 64.15
C SER A 402 -56.40 91.41 63.67
N LEU A 403 -56.57 91.60 62.36
CA LEU A 403 -57.10 92.85 61.79
C LEU A 403 -58.54 93.14 62.26
N LYS A 404 -59.41 92.12 62.34
CA LYS A 404 -60.77 92.28 62.89
C LYS A 404 -60.77 92.65 64.37
N GLN A 405 -59.88 92.05 65.17
CA GLN A 405 -59.71 92.41 66.58
C GLN A 405 -59.21 93.85 66.71
N PHE A 406 -58.18 94.21 65.95
CA PHE A 406 -57.68 95.58 65.89
C PHE A 406 -58.78 96.57 65.48
N GLU A 407 -59.60 96.24 64.47
CA GLU A 407 -60.74 97.07 64.07
C GLU A 407 -61.76 97.21 65.21
N THR A 408 -62.05 96.12 65.92
CA THR A 408 -62.99 96.14 67.05
C THR A 408 -62.47 97.02 68.19
N GLU A 409 -61.20 96.86 68.58
CA GLU A 409 -60.55 97.70 69.59
C GLU A 409 -60.46 99.16 69.16
N TYR A 410 -60.12 99.41 67.89
CA TYR A 410 -60.07 100.74 67.32
C TYR A 410 -61.45 101.42 67.34
N ARG A 411 -62.52 100.70 66.95
CA ARG A 411 -63.90 101.17 67.06
C ARG A 411 -64.31 101.43 68.52
N ALA A 412 -63.89 100.57 69.45
CA ALA A 412 -64.16 100.77 70.87
C ALA A 412 -63.48 102.04 71.41
N ARG A 413 -62.18 102.23 71.11
CA ARG A 413 -61.44 103.47 71.46
C ARG A 413 -62.02 104.70 70.79
N LEU A 414 -62.44 104.60 69.53
CA LEU A 414 -63.10 105.70 68.82
C LEU A 414 -64.43 106.05 69.49
N THR A 415 -65.22 105.04 69.89
CA THR A 415 -66.49 105.24 70.60
C THR A 415 -66.25 105.88 71.97
N GLU A 416 -65.24 105.43 72.70
CA GLU A 416 -64.84 106.01 73.99
C GLU A 416 -64.36 107.46 73.83
N PHE A 417 -63.51 107.74 72.83
CA PHE A 417 -63.04 109.09 72.52
C PHE A 417 -64.20 110.01 72.14
N LEU A 418 -65.13 109.56 71.29
CA LEU A 418 -66.33 110.32 70.96
C LEU A 418 -67.24 110.51 72.17
N GLY A 419 -67.34 109.52 73.06
CA GLY A 419 -68.07 109.63 74.33
C GLY A 419 -67.44 110.65 75.28
N GLN A 420 -66.11 110.66 75.41
CA GLN A 420 -65.36 111.67 76.17
C GLN A 420 -65.55 113.06 75.57
N LEU A 421 -65.51 113.19 74.24
CA LEU A 421 -65.77 114.45 73.55
C LEU A 421 -67.21 114.94 73.82
N ALA A 422 -68.20 114.04 73.77
CA ALA A 422 -69.59 114.36 74.09
C ALA A 422 -69.78 114.75 75.56
N ALA A 423 -69.11 114.09 76.50
CA ALA A 423 -69.10 114.47 77.92
C ALA A 423 -68.44 115.84 78.14
N GLN A 424 -67.34 116.14 77.46
CA GLN A 424 -66.65 117.42 77.54
C GLN A 424 -67.49 118.58 76.95
N VAL A 425 -68.28 118.32 75.91
CA VAL A 425 -69.29 119.25 75.36
C VAL A 425 -70.52 119.40 76.29
N SER A 426 -70.91 118.33 76.99
CA SER A 426 -71.97 118.37 78.01
C SER A 426 -71.56 119.15 79.26
N ASP A 427 -70.33 119.00 79.73
CA ASP A 427 -69.80 119.75 80.88
C ASP A 427 -69.62 121.24 80.55
N THR A 428 -69.32 121.60 79.30
CA THR A 428 -69.37 123.00 78.85
C THR A 428 -70.81 123.54 78.82
N ASN A 429 -71.80 122.75 78.40
CA ASN A 429 -73.22 123.12 78.50
C ASN A 429 -73.74 123.23 79.96
N ASN A 430 -73.16 122.47 80.90
CA ASN A 430 -73.52 122.54 82.32
C ASN A 430 -72.82 123.72 83.04
N TYR A 431 -71.63 124.10 82.57
CA TYR A 431 -70.95 125.32 83.02
C TYR A 431 -71.66 126.61 82.58
N ASP A 432 -72.32 126.62 81.42
CA ASP A 432 -73.15 127.76 80.98
C ASP A 432 -74.49 127.88 81.74
N ASN A 433 -74.97 126.80 82.39
CA ASN A 433 -76.23 126.83 83.15
C ASN A 433 -76.09 127.27 84.62
N GLN A 434 -74.89 127.24 85.22
CA GLN A 434 -74.69 127.69 86.60
C GLN A 434 -74.26 129.16 86.75
N THR A 435 -73.88 129.84 85.66
CA THR A 435 -73.49 131.26 85.67
C THR A 435 -74.67 132.23 85.52
N SER A 436 -75.91 131.73 85.45
CA SER A 436 -77.12 132.52 85.18
C SER A 436 -78.25 132.34 86.22
N SER A 437 -77.97 132.48 87.52
CA SER A 437 -79.04 132.75 88.50
C SER A 437 -78.57 133.53 89.75
N THR A 438 -78.59 134.87 89.62
CA THR A 438 -79.28 135.83 90.54
C THR A 438 -78.65 136.03 91.95
N ASN A 439 -78.20 137.19 92.46
CA ASN A 439 -78.50 138.63 92.25
C ASN A 439 -79.98 139.01 92.29
N ALA A 440 -80.61 138.92 93.47
CA ALA A 440 -81.65 139.81 94.03
C ALA A 440 -82.21 139.21 95.33
#